data_AF-A0A482P6W2-F1
#
_entry.id   AF-A0A482P6W2-F1
#
_cell.length_a   1.000
_cell.length_b   1.000
_cell.length_c   1.000
_cell.angle_alpha   90.00
_cell.angle_beta   90.00
_cell.angle_gamma   90.00
#
_symmetry.space_group_name_H-M   'P 1'
#
loop_
_entity.id
_entity.type
_entity.pdbx_description
1 polymer ?
#
loop_
_entity_poly.entity_id
_entity_poly.type
_entity_poly.pdbx_seq_one_letter_code
_entity_poly.pdbx_strand_id
1 'polypeptide(L)'
;HADLVTVTLNPDGSVTVIDNGRGIPTDIHTGEGISAAEVIMTQLHAGGKFDQNSYKVSGGLHGVGVSVVNALSAWLKLKIRRNGQIFEMSFTHGNADAPLKATGSYEQDKQPGTYEGRSGSSITFFPSAETFTMVEFDFGTLEHRLRELAFLNSGVRIILTDARHADVVRHELHYDGGLEEFVKYLDRVKKPLIEKPIAIKAERDGITVEVAMWWNDSYHENVLAFTNNIPQRDGGT
;
A
#
# COMPACT_ATOMS: atom_id res chain seq x y z
N HIS A 1 -5.64 -0.84 -12.37
CA HIS A 1 -5.40 0.62 -12.48
C HIS A 1 -3.98 0.94 -12.04
N ALA A 2 -3.65 0.68 -10.78
CA ALA A 2 -2.26 0.77 -10.34
C ALA A 2 -1.48 -0.46 -10.81
N ASP A 3 -0.27 -0.22 -11.32
CA ASP A 3 0.72 -1.24 -11.71
C ASP A 3 2.10 -0.94 -11.08
N LEU A 4 2.25 0.23 -10.44
CA LEU A 4 3.45 0.66 -9.72
C LEU A 4 3.06 1.22 -8.35
N VAL A 5 3.78 0.76 -7.33
CA VAL A 5 3.83 1.38 -6.00
C VAL A 5 5.30 1.61 -5.61
N THR A 6 5.62 2.77 -5.08
CA THR A 6 6.96 3.06 -4.53
C THR A 6 6.86 3.44 -3.06
N VAL A 7 7.78 2.94 -2.26
CA VAL A 7 7.97 3.32 -0.85
C VAL A 7 9.40 3.83 -0.70
N THR A 8 9.55 5.04 -0.16
CA THR A 8 10.86 5.67 0.03
C THR A 8 11.03 6.11 1.47
N LEU A 9 12.09 5.63 2.13
CA LEU A 9 12.57 6.18 3.40
C LEU A 9 13.45 7.40 3.08
N ASN A 10 13.02 8.58 3.50
CA ASN A 10 13.63 9.86 3.12
C ASN A 10 14.76 10.27 4.08
N PRO A 11 15.70 11.14 3.66
CA PRO A 11 16.80 11.64 4.51
C PRO A 11 16.39 12.27 5.85
N ASP A 12 15.19 12.86 5.91
CA ASP A 12 14.65 13.48 7.12
C ASP A 12 13.98 12.48 8.08
N GLY A 13 13.97 11.18 7.73
CA GLY A 13 13.32 10.11 8.48
C GLY A 13 11.84 9.92 8.16
N SER A 14 11.26 10.70 7.25
CA SER A 14 9.87 10.52 6.78
C SER A 14 9.76 9.37 5.78
N VAL A 15 8.53 8.93 5.52
CA VAL A 15 8.24 7.93 4.48
C VAL A 15 7.31 8.49 3.43
N THR A 16 7.67 8.28 2.17
CA THR A 16 6.84 8.59 1.00
C THR A 16 6.29 7.31 0.39
N VAL A 17 4.97 7.22 0.22
CA VAL A 17 4.30 6.14 -0.54
C VAL A 17 3.63 6.76 -1.76
N ILE A 18 3.93 6.23 -2.95
CA ILE A 18 3.34 6.68 -4.21
C ILE A 18 2.70 5.49 -4.92
N ASP A 19 1.47 5.66 -5.41
CA ASP A 19 0.82 4.74 -6.34
C ASP A 19 0.48 5.44 -7.66
N ASN A 20 0.39 4.68 -8.76
CA ASN A 20 -0.08 5.18 -10.05
C ASN A 20 -1.53 4.75 -10.38
N GLY A 21 -2.38 4.71 -9.35
CA GLY A 21 -3.78 4.36 -9.42
C GLY A 21 -4.66 5.50 -9.95
N ARG A 22 -5.88 5.60 -9.42
CA ARG A 22 -6.88 6.59 -9.87
C ARG A 22 -6.62 7.99 -9.31
N GLY A 23 -5.83 8.10 -8.25
CA GLY A 23 -5.73 9.28 -7.40
C GLY A 23 -6.95 9.43 -6.47
N ILE A 24 -6.72 9.93 -5.26
CA ILE A 24 -7.79 10.27 -4.30
C ILE A 24 -8.76 11.30 -4.92
N PRO A 25 -10.09 11.20 -4.71
CA PRO A 25 -11.04 12.20 -5.18
C PRO A 25 -10.75 13.60 -4.61
N THR A 26 -10.82 14.62 -5.47
CA THR A 26 -10.46 16.01 -5.14
C THR A 26 -11.66 16.95 -5.07
N ASP A 27 -12.82 16.50 -5.54
CA ASP A 27 -14.05 17.28 -5.57
C ASP A 27 -14.54 17.60 -4.16
N ILE A 28 -15.32 18.68 -4.02
CA ILE A 28 -15.94 19.05 -2.76
C ILE A 28 -16.95 17.97 -2.36
N HIS A 29 -16.80 17.45 -1.14
CA HIS A 29 -17.69 16.45 -0.58
C HIS A 29 -19.03 17.10 -0.22
N THR A 30 -20.12 16.54 -0.76
CA THR A 30 -21.47 17.03 -0.47
C THR A 30 -21.78 16.79 1.01
N GLY A 31 -22.20 17.82 1.74
CA GLY A 31 -22.47 17.76 3.18
C GLY A 31 -21.35 18.36 4.04
N GLU A 32 -20.09 17.99 3.78
CA GLU A 32 -18.93 18.45 4.56
C GLU A 32 -18.38 19.80 4.09
N GLY A 33 -18.62 20.18 2.83
CA GLY A 33 -18.21 21.48 2.28
C GLY A 33 -16.70 21.66 2.04
N ILE A 34 -15.90 20.63 2.33
CA ILE A 34 -14.45 20.56 2.09
C ILE A 34 -14.14 19.48 1.04
N SER A 35 -12.91 19.42 0.55
CA SER A 35 -12.51 18.43 -0.46
C SER A 35 -12.64 17.00 0.08
N ALA A 36 -13.01 16.04 -0.76
CA ALA A 36 -13.07 14.63 -0.37
C ALA A 36 -11.70 14.11 0.13
N ALA A 37 -10.59 14.66 -0.39
CA ALA A 37 -9.25 14.37 0.08
C ALA A 37 -9.03 14.81 1.55
N GLU A 38 -9.53 15.98 1.92
CA GLU A 38 -9.48 16.46 3.30
C GLU A 38 -10.37 15.61 4.22
N VAL A 39 -11.60 15.29 3.77
CA VAL A 39 -12.53 14.44 4.54
C VAL A 39 -11.89 13.11 4.93
N ILE A 40 -11.27 12.38 3.99
CA ILE A 40 -10.67 11.08 4.30
C ILE A 40 -9.42 11.17 5.19
N MET A 41 -8.78 12.33 5.24
CA MET A 41 -7.59 12.56 6.05
C MET A 41 -7.93 13.00 7.48
N THR A 42 -9.07 13.66 7.69
CA THR A 42 -9.42 14.28 8.98
C THR A 42 -10.60 13.61 9.68
N GLN A 43 -11.44 12.86 8.97
CA GLN A 43 -12.62 12.23 9.55
C GLN A 43 -12.46 10.71 9.66
N LEU A 44 -12.79 10.19 10.84
CA LEU A 44 -12.90 8.75 11.05
C LEU A 44 -14.15 8.20 10.38
N HIS A 45 -14.06 6.96 9.89
CA HIS A 45 -15.15 6.29 9.17
C HIS A 45 -15.58 7.00 7.89
N ALA A 46 -14.65 7.72 7.26
CA ALA A 46 -14.87 8.32 5.95
C ALA A 46 -14.10 7.57 4.86
N GLY A 47 -14.77 7.29 3.74
CA GLY A 47 -14.13 6.66 2.58
C GLY A 47 -15.10 5.97 1.63
N GLY A 48 -14.68 5.76 0.39
CA GLY A 48 -15.49 5.09 -0.63
C GLY A 48 -15.53 3.56 -0.55
N LYS A 49 -15.31 2.97 0.64
CA LYS A 49 -15.20 1.51 0.82
C LYS A 49 -16.36 0.90 1.62
N PHE A 50 -17.38 1.70 1.90
CA PHE A 50 -18.63 1.25 2.53
C PHE A 50 -19.62 0.65 1.52
N ASP A 51 -19.39 0.88 0.22
CA ASP A 51 -20.12 0.26 -0.87
C ASP A 51 -19.17 -0.47 -1.83
N GLN A 52 -19.74 -1.32 -2.70
CA GLN A 52 -18.97 -2.04 -3.72
C GLN A 52 -18.79 -1.24 -5.02
N ASN A 53 -19.27 0.01 -5.08
CA ASN A 53 -19.27 0.80 -6.31
C ASN A 53 -17.86 1.28 -6.67
N SER A 54 -17.06 1.62 -5.66
CA SER A 54 -15.71 2.16 -5.88
C SER A 54 -14.60 1.10 -5.81
N TYR A 55 -14.80 0.04 -5.03
CA TYR A 55 -13.86 -1.06 -4.83
C TYR A 55 -14.63 -2.39 -4.73
N LYS A 56 -14.50 -3.25 -5.75
CA LYS A 56 -15.16 -4.56 -5.79
C LYS A 56 -14.68 -5.50 -4.67
N VAL A 57 -13.39 -5.48 -4.38
CA VAL A 57 -12.73 -6.21 -3.28
C VAL A 57 -11.61 -5.32 -2.73
N SER A 58 -11.52 -5.16 -1.41
CA SER A 58 -10.42 -4.43 -0.78
C SER A 58 -10.21 -4.84 0.68
N GLY A 59 -8.98 -4.74 1.19
CA GLY A 59 -8.68 -5.07 2.59
C GLY A 59 -9.07 -3.99 3.59
N GLY A 60 -9.14 -2.72 3.19
CA GLY A 60 -9.50 -1.63 4.09
C GLY A 60 -11.01 -1.42 4.14
N LEU A 61 -11.66 -1.73 5.26
CA LEU A 61 -13.12 -1.62 5.38
C LEU A 61 -13.58 -0.59 6.41
N HIS A 62 -12.72 -0.20 7.34
CA HIS A 62 -13.12 0.63 8.47
C HIS A 62 -13.21 2.14 8.16
N GLY A 63 -12.59 2.60 7.08
CA GLY A 63 -12.54 4.04 6.75
C GLY A 63 -11.74 4.89 7.74
N VAL A 64 -10.75 4.30 8.43
CA VAL A 64 -9.92 5.01 9.42
C VAL A 64 -8.42 4.95 9.17
N GLY A 65 -7.96 4.12 8.21
CA GLY A 65 -6.53 3.82 8.09
C GLY A 65 -5.66 5.05 7.87
N VAL A 66 -5.99 5.86 6.85
CA VAL A 66 -5.18 7.03 6.48
C VAL A 66 -5.38 8.19 7.45
N SER A 67 -6.59 8.37 8.00
CA SER A 67 -6.85 9.40 9.00
C SER A 67 -6.11 9.13 10.31
N VAL A 68 -5.94 7.87 10.72
CA VAL A 68 -5.09 7.49 11.86
C VAL A 68 -3.62 7.80 11.56
N VAL A 69 -3.11 7.47 10.37
CA VAL A 69 -1.74 7.84 9.98
C VAL A 69 -1.54 9.36 10.06
N ASN A 70 -2.49 10.14 9.54
CA ASN A 70 -2.45 11.60 9.61
C ASN A 70 -2.46 12.11 11.07
N ALA A 71 -3.37 11.60 11.89
CA ALA A 71 -3.49 11.99 13.30
C ALA A 71 -2.24 11.66 14.13
N LEU A 72 -1.54 10.56 13.82
CA LEU A 72 -0.33 10.12 14.54
C LEU A 72 0.97 10.58 13.89
N SER A 73 0.90 11.49 12.91
CA SER A 73 2.06 12.11 12.29
C SER A 73 2.31 13.51 12.84
N ALA A 74 3.58 13.88 13.03
CA ALA A 74 3.92 15.28 13.33
C ALA A 74 3.52 16.18 12.16
N TRP A 75 3.76 15.70 10.93
CA TRP A 75 3.27 16.31 9.72
C TRP A 75 3.01 15.27 8.62
N LEU A 76 2.09 15.59 7.71
CA LEU A 76 1.78 14.80 6.52
C LEU A 76 1.63 15.72 5.30
N LYS A 77 2.16 15.31 4.17
CA LYS A 77 2.01 15.96 2.85
C LYS A 77 1.28 15.01 1.92
N LEU A 78 0.20 15.50 1.33
CA LEU A 78 -0.61 14.81 0.34
C LEU A 78 -0.42 15.48 -1.01
N LYS A 79 -0.08 14.69 -2.03
CA LYS A 79 -0.07 15.11 -3.43
C LYS A 79 -0.90 14.16 -4.27
N ILE A 80 -1.81 14.70 -5.07
CA ILE A 80 -2.73 13.94 -5.91
C ILE A 80 -2.53 14.35 -7.37
N ARG A 81 -2.34 13.36 -8.24
CA ARG A 81 -2.42 13.52 -9.70
C ARG A 81 -3.76 12.95 -10.17
N ARG A 82 -4.67 13.79 -10.65
CA ARG A 82 -6.00 13.35 -11.13
C ARG A 82 -6.52 14.32 -12.19
N ASN A 83 -7.13 13.78 -13.25
CA ASN A 83 -7.74 14.58 -14.33
C ASN A 83 -6.79 15.63 -14.95
N GLY A 84 -5.51 15.30 -15.13
CA GLY A 84 -4.49 16.23 -15.67
C GLY A 84 -4.05 17.34 -14.71
N GLN A 85 -4.56 17.37 -13.48
CA GLN A 85 -4.20 18.37 -12.47
C GLN A 85 -3.41 17.75 -11.31
N ILE A 86 -2.55 18.58 -10.71
CA ILE A 86 -1.79 18.27 -9.50
C ILE A 86 -2.41 19.06 -8.35
N PHE A 87 -2.78 18.37 -7.29
CA PHE A 87 -3.31 18.96 -6.08
C PHE A 87 -2.42 18.63 -4.90
N GLU A 88 -2.23 19.59 -3.99
CA GLU A 88 -1.41 19.40 -2.80
C GLU A 88 -2.12 19.95 -1.56
N MET A 89 -1.87 19.30 -0.44
CA MET A 89 -2.38 19.64 0.88
C MET A 89 -1.39 19.15 1.94
N SER A 90 -1.25 19.90 3.03
CA SER A 90 -0.42 19.51 4.16
C SER A 90 -1.21 19.52 5.46
N PHE A 91 -0.73 18.74 6.41
CA PHE A 91 -1.33 18.57 7.71
C PHE A 91 -0.26 18.61 8.79
N THR A 92 -0.61 19.18 9.94
CA THR A 92 0.22 19.22 11.15
C THR A 92 -0.58 18.61 12.30
N HIS A 93 -0.07 17.53 12.90
CA HIS A 93 -0.77 16.77 13.95
C HIS A 93 -2.24 16.44 13.60
N GLY A 94 -2.46 15.94 12.38
CA GLY A 94 -3.79 15.58 11.87
C GLY A 94 -4.64 16.74 11.35
N ASN A 95 -4.29 18.00 11.65
CA ASN A 95 -5.07 19.16 11.24
C ASN A 95 -4.63 19.66 9.86
N ALA A 96 -5.59 20.00 9.00
CA ALA A 96 -5.32 20.64 7.72
C ALA A 96 -4.65 22.00 7.91
N ASP A 97 -3.50 22.23 7.26
CA ASP A 97 -2.82 23.54 7.32
C ASP A 97 -3.52 24.58 6.42
N ALA A 98 -4.13 24.10 5.33
CA ALA A 98 -4.93 24.88 4.37
C ALA A 98 -5.80 23.94 3.53
N PRO A 99 -6.88 24.45 2.89
CA PRO A 99 -7.67 23.67 1.94
C PRO A 99 -6.84 23.12 0.77
N LEU A 100 -7.26 21.98 0.21
CA LEU A 100 -6.65 21.36 -0.96
C LEU A 100 -6.49 22.37 -2.11
N LYS A 101 -5.27 22.50 -2.64
CA LYS A 101 -4.93 23.48 -3.67
C LYS A 101 -4.44 22.81 -4.95
N ALA A 102 -4.92 23.27 -6.11
CA ALA A 102 -4.29 22.94 -7.38
C ALA A 102 -2.95 23.67 -7.51
N THR A 103 -1.85 22.93 -7.65
CA THR A 103 -0.48 23.45 -7.71
C THR A 103 0.16 23.31 -9.09
N GLY A 104 -0.46 22.54 -9.99
CA GLY A 104 0.06 22.36 -11.34
C GLY A 104 -0.80 21.46 -12.20
N SER A 105 -0.25 21.04 -13.32
CA SER A 105 -0.85 20.10 -14.26
C SER A 105 0.17 19.05 -14.71
N TYR A 106 -0.32 17.97 -15.29
CA TYR A 106 0.51 16.96 -15.93
C TYR A 106 -0.17 16.47 -17.21
N GLU A 107 0.62 16.16 -18.22
CA GLU A 107 0.14 15.52 -19.44
C GLU A 107 0.01 14.02 -19.20
N GLN A 108 -1.11 13.44 -19.64
CA GLN A 108 -1.37 12.04 -19.38
C GLN A 108 -0.50 11.14 -20.26
N ASP A 109 0.33 10.32 -19.63
CA ASP A 109 1.09 9.24 -20.25
C ASP A 109 0.82 7.94 -19.48
N LYS A 110 0.40 6.91 -20.21
CA LYS A 110 -0.04 5.62 -19.64
C LYS A 110 1.00 4.52 -19.81
N GLN A 111 2.29 4.86 -19.90
CA GLN A 111 3.35 3.85 -19.87
C GLN A 111 3.19 2.94 -18.62
N PRO A 112 3.23 1.61 -18.80
CA PRO A 112 3.20 0.68 -17.67
C PRO A 112 4.42 0.85 -16.76
N GLY A 113 4.22 0.76 -15.45
CA GLY A 113 5.31 0.77 -14.48
C GLY A 113 6.02 2.12 -14.31
N THR A 114 5.40 3.23 -14.76
CA THR A 114 5.87 4.60 -14.53
C THR A 114 4.90 5.36 -13.62
N TYR A 115 5.37 6.47 -13.04
CA TYR A 115 4.52 7.42 -12.31
C TYR A 115 4.36 8.76 -13.07
N GLU A 116 5.37 9.16 -13.84
CA GLU A 116 5.28 10.38 -14.66
C GLU A 116 4.22 10.22 -15.74
N GLY A 117 3.39 11.26 -15.87
CA GLY A 117 2.21 11.27 -16.73
C GLY A 117 1.02 10.43 -16.24
N ARG A 118 1.14 9.70 -15.12
CA ARG A 118 0.05 8.88 -14.57
C ARG A 118 -0.76 9.64 -13.52
N SER A 119 -2.03 9.26 -13.39
CA SER A 119 -2.81 9.58 -12.19
C SER A 119 -2.28 8.77 -11.00
N GLY A 120 -2.56 9.23 -9.78
CA GLY A 120 -2.05 8.59 -8.59
C GLY A 120 -2.13 9.44 -7.34
N SER A 121 -1.62 8.90 -6.24
CA SER A 121 -1.52 9.59 -4.97
C SER A 121 -0.15 9.36 -4.37
N SER A 122 0.38 10.43 -3.78
CA SER A 122 1.63 10.45 -3.03
C SER A 122 1.32 10.97 -1.63
N ILE A 123 1.70 10.19 -0.62
CA ILE A 123 1.59 10.56 0.78
C ILE A 123 2.99 10.48 1.37
N THR A 124 3.48 11.61 1.89
CA THR A 124 4.70 11.67 2.68
C THR A 124 4.35 12.03 4.12
N PHE A 125 4.78 11.25 5.10
CA PHE A 125 4.48 11.53 6.50
C PHE A 125 5.68 11.29 7.40
N PHE A 126 5.76 12.07 8.48
CA PHE A 126 6.74 11.90 9.55
C PHE A 126 6.01 11.55 10.85
N PRO A 127 6.27 10.36 11.43
CA PRO A 127 5.55 9.91 12.62
C PRO A 127 5.83 10.82 13.83
N SER A 128 4.83 11.01 14.69
CA SER A 128 4.97 11.87 15.87
C SER A 128 5.76 11.18 16.98
N ALA A 129 6.87 11.80 17.41
CA ALA A 129 7.64 11.37 18.57
C ALA A 129 6.91 11.59 19.90
N GLU A 130 5.80 12.33 19.92
CA GLU A 130 4.94 12.46 21.10
C GLU A 130 4.06 11.21 21.29
N THR A 131 3.81 10.46 20.21
CA THR A 131 3.03 9.21 20.23
C THR A 131 3.94 7.99 20.31
N PHE A 132 4.99 7.94 19.48
CA PHE A 132 5.85 6.78 19.35
C PHE A 132 7.18 7.00 20.05
N THR A 133 7.60 6.02 20.86
CA THR A 133 8.93 6.03 21.50
C THR A 133 10.07 5.78 20.51
N MET A 134 9.77 5.17 19.36
CA MET A 134 10.69 4.94 18.25
C MET A 134 10.00 5.34 16.94
N VAL A 135 10.59 6.30 16.23
CA VAL A 135 10.07 6.87 14.99
C VAL A 135 10.88 6.47 13.75
N GLU A 136 11.98 5.74 13.96
CA GLU A 136 12.82 5.25 12.87
C GLU A 136 12.19 4.01 12.23
N PHE A 137 12.10 4.03 10.90
CA PHE A 137 11.56 2.91 10.14
C PHE A 137 12.61 1.81 9.96
N ASP A 138 12.19 0.56 10.17
CA ASP A 138 13.01 -0.61 9.89
C ASP A 138 12.84 -1.06 8.43
N PHE A 139 13.93 -1.03 7.66
CA PHE A 139 13.91 -1.39 6.24
C PHE A 139 13.52 -2.85 6.03
N GLY A 140 14.07 -3.77 6.84
CA GLY A 140 13.82 -5.21 6.69
C GLY A 140 12.36 -5.59 6.92
N THR A 141 11.71 -4.96 7.90
CA THR A 141 10.27 -5.13 8.18
C THR A 141 9.41 -4.67 7.01
N LEU A 142 9.72 -3.50 6.44
CA LEU A 142 9.01 -2.98 5.27
C LEU A 142 9.25 -3.85 4.04
N GLU A 143 10.51 -4.23 3.78
CA GLU A 143 10.88 -5.10 2.67
C GLU A 143 10.13 -6.43 2.74
N HIS A 144 10.11 -7.06 3.92
CA HIS A 144 9.39 -8.30 4.14
C HIS A 144 7.91 -8.15 3.78
N ARG A 145 7.24 -7.14 4.34
CA ARG A 145 5.81 -6.89 4.08
C ARG A 145 5.50 -6.58 2.62
N LEU A 146 6.33 -5.74 1.99
CA LEU A 146 6.16 -5.37 0.59
C LEU A 146 6.42 -6.54 -0.35
N ARG A 147 7.32 -7.46 0.02
CA ARG A 147 7.58 -8.68 -0.76
C ARG A 147 6.40 -9.64 -0.72
N GLU A 148 5.78 -9.85 0.44
CA GLU A 148 4.52 -10.60 0.53
C GLU A 148 3.45 -9.98 -0.39
N LEU A 149 3.27 -8.67 -0.32
CA LEU A 149 2.31 -7.95 -1.17
C LEU A 149 2.60 -8.12 -2.66
N ALA A 150 3.87 -8.12 -3.07
CA ALA A 150 4.27 -8.33 -4.45
C ALA A 150 3.91 -9.75 -4.95
N PHE A 151 4.06 -10.78 -4.11
CA PHE A 151 3.60 -12.13 -4.44
C PHE A 151 2.07 -12.21 -4.54
N LEU A 152 1.35 -11.59 -3.60
CA LEU A 152 -0.11 -11.59 -3.56
C LEU A 152 -0.76 -10.76 -4.68
N ASN A 153 0.01 -9.87 -5.33
CA ASN A 153 -0.46 -9.01 -6.41
C ASN A 153 0.41 -9.19 -7.65
N SER A 154 0.29 -10.35 -8.30
CA SER A 154 1.08 -10.68 -9.48
C SER A 154 0.99 -9.59 -10.56
N GLY A 155 2.15 -9.21 -11.10
CA GLY A 155 2.28 -8.14 -12.10
C GLY A 155 2.26 -6.70 -11.55
N VAL A 156 2.10 -6.48 -10.23
CA VAL A 156 2.30 -5.15 -9.62
C VAL A 156 3.77 -4.98 -9.24
N ARG A 157 4.39 -3.92 -9.75
CA ARG A 157 5.77 -3.56 -9.38
C ARG A 157 5.76 -2.75 -8.09
N ILE A 158 6.49 -3.24 -7.08
CA ILE A 158 6.72 -2.52 -5.83
C ILE A 158 8.20 -2.18 -5.71
N ILE A 159 8.51 -0.91 -5.45
CA ILE A 159 9.90 -0.43 -5.32
C ILE A 159 10.09 0.14 -3.92
N LEU A 160 10.97 -0.49 -3.13
CA LEU A 160 11.38 0.03 -1.83
C LEU A 160 12.75 0.69 -1.97
N THR A 161 12.87 1.94 -1.51
CA THR A 161 14.11 2.72 -1.54
C THR A 161 14.43 3.24 -0.14
N ASP A 162 15.66 3.02 0.32
CA ASP A 162 16.22 3.68 1.49
C ASP A 162 17.17 4.78 1.03
N ALA A 163 16.75 6.02 1.22
CA ALA A 163 17.53 7.21 0.88
C ALA A 163 17.99 7.96 2.15
N ARG A 164 17.97 7.33 3.33
CA ARG A 164 18.42 7.95 4.59
C ARG A 164 19.93 8.18 4.65
N HIS A 165 20.69 7.40 3.90
CA HIS A 165 22.15 7.43 3.89
C HIS A 165 22.67 7.81 2.49
N ALA A 166 23.97 8.13 2.41
CA ALA A 166 24.61 8.47 1.13
C ALA A 166 24.53 7.30 0.13
N ASP A 167 24.68 6.07 0.62
CA ASP A 167 24.50 4.86 -0.16
C ASP A 167 23.01 4.51 -0.21
N VAL A 168 22.37 4.79 -1.34
CA VAL A 168 20.95 4.50 -1.57
C VAL A 168 20.76 3.01 -1.83
N VAL A 169 19.95 2.37 -1.00
CA VAL A 169 19.54 0.97 -1.18
C VAL A 169 18.20 0.93 -1.88
N ARG A 170 18.08 0.16 -2.97
CA ARG A 170 16.83 0.05 -3.74
C ARG A 170 16.52 -1.39 -4.09
N HIS A 171 15.36 -1.87 -3.64
CA HIS A 171 14.85 -3.21 -3.93
C HIS A 171 13.61 -3.10 -4.82
N GLU A 172 13.67 -3.74 -5.99
CA GLU A 172 12.51 -3.93 -6.87
C GLU A 172 11.90 -5.30 -6.62
N LEU A 173 10.61 -5.32 -6.32
CA LEU A 173 9.81 -6.49 -5.98
C LEU A 173 8.72 -6.62 -7.04
N HIS A 174 8.87 -7.60 -7.92
CA HIS A 174 7.94 -7.86 -9.02
C HIS A 174 7.93 -9.36 -9.29
N TYR A 175 6.77 -9.99 -9.13
CA TYR A 175 6.60 -11.43 -9.21
C TYR A 175 5.38 -11.76 -10.05
N ASP A 176 5.51 -12.75 -10.93
CA ASP A 176 4.45 -13.17 -11.84
C ASP A 176 3.85 -14.53 -11.41
N GLY A 177 4.57 -15.31 -10.60
CA GLY A 177 4.18 -16.67 -10.23
C GLY A 177 3.25 -16.79 -9.00
N GLY A 178 2.74 -15.67 -8.49
CA GLY A 178 1.72 -15.64 -7.44
C GLY A 178 2.07 -16.44 -6.18
N LEU A 179 1.09 -17.16 -5.63
CA LEU A 179 1.27 -17.97 -4.42
C LEU A 179 2.26 -19.13 -4.60
N GLU A 180 2.37 -19.70 -5.82
CA GLU A 180 3.35 -20.76 -6.09
C GLU A 180 4.79 -20.27 -5.94
N GLU A 181 5.07 -19.07 -6.44
CA GLU A 181 6.39 -18.45 -6.26
C GLU A 181 6.62 -18.03 -4.81
N PHE A 182 5.56 -17.61 -4.11
CA PHE A 182 5.64 -17.24 -2.71
C PHE A 182 6.07 -18.42 -1.82
N VAL A 183 5.41 -19.58 -1.96
CA VAL A 183 5.77 -20.75 -1.14
C VAL A 183 7.16 -21.29 -1.47
N LYS A 184 7.59 -21.19 -2.75
CA LYS A 184 8.98 -21.49 -3.14
C LYS A 184 9.96 -20.55 -2.46
N TYR A 185 9.64 -19.26 -2.38
CA TYR A 185 10.46 -18.28 -1.69
C TYR A 185 10.55 -18.56 -0.19
N LEU A 186 9.44 -18.92 0.47
CA LEU A 186 9.42 -19.23 1.90
C LEU A 186 10.32 -20.43 2.25
N ASP A 187 10.31 -21.47 1.41
CA ASP A 187 11.05 -22.71 1.64
C ASP A 187 12.42 -22.77 0.93
N ARG A 188 12.91 -21.64 0.38
CA ARG A 188 14.16 -21.59 -0.42
C ARG A 188 15.43 -22.14 0.25
N VAL A 189 15.43 -22.25 1.58
CA VAL A 189 16.55 -22.78 2.39
C VAL A 189 16.31 -24.21 2.90
N LYS A 190 15.14 -24.80 2.62
CA LYS A 190 14.76 -26.15 3.04
C LYS A 190 14.77 -27.11 1.86
N LYS A 191 14.82 -28.41 2.11
CA LYS A 191 14.78 -29.41 1.03
C LYS A 191 13.32 -29.78 0.74
N PRO A 192 12.83 -29.58 -0.49
CA PRO A 192 11.46 -29.96 -0.82
C PRO A 192 11.29 -31.49 -0.89
N LEU A 193 10.13 -31.99 -0.46
CA LEU A 193 9.74 -33.40 -0.53
C LEU A 193 8.95 -33.73 -1.80
N ILE A 194 8.32 -32.73 -2.41
CA ILE A 194 7.62 -32.84 -3.69
C ILE A 194 8.18 -31.81 -4.68
N GLU A 195 8.19 -32.16 -5.96
CA GLU A 195 8.89 -31.36 -6.99
C GLU A 195 8.31 -29.94 -7.15
N LYS A 196 6.99 -29.80 -7.11
CA LYS A 196 6.28 -28.54 -7.33
C LYS A 196 5.26 -28.29 -6.23
N PRO A 197 5.02 -27.03 -5.84
CA PRO A 197 3.92 -26.68 -4.96
C PRO A 197 2.57 -27.13 -5.50
N ILE A 198 1.66 -27.48 -4.60
CA ILE A 198 0.26 -27.72 -4.91
C ILE A 198 -0.43 -26.35 -4.90
N ALA A 199 -1.02 -25.96 -6.04
CA ALA A 199 -1.78 -24.71 -6.17
C ALA A 199 -3.25 -25.01 -6.46
N ILE A 200 -4.14 -24.32 -5.75
CA ILE A 200 -5.59 -24.47 -5.86
C ILE A 200 -6.21 -23.07 -5.94
N LYS A 201 -7.10 -22.87 -6.90
CA LYS A 201 -7.89 -21.65 -7.04
C LYS A 201 -9.33 -22.01 -7.33
N ALA A 202 -10.24 -21.47 -6.53
CA ALA A 202 -11.67 -21.68 -6.70
C ALA A 202 -12.43 -20.37 -6.43
N GLU A 203 -13.55 -20.18 -7.13
CA GLU A 203 -14.49 -19.10 -6.85
C GLU A 203 -15.87 -19.70 -6.64
N ARG A 204 -16.53 -19.32 -5.55
CA ARG A 204 -17.89 -19.75 -5.22
C ARG A 204 -18.60 -18.66 -4.43
N ASP A 205 -19.86 -18.41 -4.77
CA ASP A 205 -20.72 -17.45 -4.06
C ASP A 205 -20.08 -16.05 -3.92
N GLY A 206 -19.30 -15.63 -4.93
CA GLY A 206 -18.58 -14.35 -4.95
C GLY A 206 -17.30 -14.30 -4.11
N ILE A 207 -16.88 -15.43 -3.52
CA ILE A 207 -15.65 -15.56 -2.73
C ILE A 207 -14.61 -16.33 -3.56
N THR A 208 -13.45 -15.72 -3.79
CA THR A 208 -12.30 -16.39 -4.39
C THR A 208 -11.39 -16.91 -3.28
N VAL A 209 -11.06 -18.19 -3.32
CA VAL A 209 -10.05 -18.83 -2.46
C VAL A 209 -8.89 -19.27 -3.34
N GLU A 210 -7.68 -18.83 -2.98
CA GLU A 210 -6.44 -19.23 -3.62
C GLU A 210 -5.48 -19.76 -2.55
N VAL A 211 -4.91 -20.94 -2.78
CA VAL A 211 -4.04 -21.65 -1.82
C VAL A 211 -2.85 -22.22 -2.57
N ALA A 212 -1.64 -22.03 -2.02
CA ALA A 212 -0.46 -22.78 -2.42
C ALA A 212 0.17 -23.48 -1.19
N MET A 213 0.59 -24.72 -1.35
CA MET A 213 1.17 -25.55 -0.28
C MET A 213 2.41 -26.28 -0.80
N TRP A 214 3.43 -26.42 0.03
CA TRP A 214 4.64 -27.16 -0.32
C TRP A 214 5.20 -27.88 0.90
N TRP A 215 5.61 -29.14 0.73
CA TRP A 215 6.19 -29.95 1.79
C TRP A 215 7.71 -29.94 1.69
N ASN A 216 8.36 -29.79 2.84
CA ASN A 216 9.80 -29.80 3.00
C ASN A 216 10.21 -30.80 4.10
N ASP A 217 11.50 -30.98 4.28
CA ASP A 217 12.11 -31.92 5.22
C ASP A 217 12.11 -31.47 6.70
N SER A 218 11.47 -30.35 7.03
CA SER A 218 11.33 -29.88 8.41
C SER A 218 10.07 -30.43 9.09
N TYR A 219 10.08 -30.39 10.43
CA TYR A 219 8.94 -30.78 11.27
C TYR A 219 8.08 -29.58 11.72
N HIS A 220 8.39 -28.37 11.23
CA HIS A 220 7.68 -27.15 11.58
C HIS A 220 6.59 -26.84 10.56
N GLU A 221 5.38 -26.63 11.06
CA GLU A 221 4.29 -26.08 10.26
C GLU A 221 4.43 -24.55 10.16
N ASN A 222 4.22 -24.03 8.95
CA ASN A 222 4.14 -22.60 8.69
C ASN A 222 2.94 -22.32 7.79
N VAL A 223 1.89 -21.70 8.36
CA VAL A 223 0.67 -21.32 7.64
C VAL A 223 0.54 -19.81 7.67
N LEU A 224 0.44 -19.20 6.48
CA LEU A 224 0.20 -17.77 6.32
C LEU A 224 -1.19 -17.57 5.72
N ALA A 225 -2.11 -17.02 6.52
CA ALA A 225 -3.49 -16.74 6.10
C ALA A 225 -3.64 -15.27 5.67
N PHE A 226 -4.34 -15.04 4.56
CA PHE A 226 -4.60 -13.70 4.02
C PHE A 226 -6.05 -13.54 3.59
N THR A 227 -6.59 -12.33 3.82
CA THR A 227 -7.91 -11.91 3.38
C THR A 227 -7.75 -10.54 2.73
N ASN A 228 -8.08 -10.44 1.43
CA ASN A 228 -7.93 -9.22 0.65
C ASN A 228 -6.54 -8.56 0.80
N ASN A 229 -5.49 -9.39 0.74
CA ASN A 229 -4.06 -9.06 0.89
C ASN A 229 -3.62 -8.62 2.31
N ILE A 230 -4.50 -8.70 3.31
CA ILE A 230 -4.18 -8.43 4.71
C ILE A 230 -3.85 -9.75 5.41
N PRO A 231 -2.73 -9.86 6.13
CA PRO A 231 -2.37 -11.07 6.87
C PRO A 231 -3.26 -11.23 8.11
N GLN A 232 -3.67 -12.46 8.40
CA GLN A 232 -4.36 -12.85 9.63
C GLN A 232 -3.40 -13.62 10.53
N ARG A 233 -2.68 -12.89 11.40
CA ARG A 233 -1.70 -13.49 12.32
C ARG A 233 -2.30 -14.58 13.20
N ASP A 234 -3.54 -14.37 13.64
CA ASP A 234 -4.24 -15.28 14.54
C ASP A 234 -5.18 -16.26 13.79
N GLY A 235 -5.11 -16.29 12.45
CA GLY A 235 -6.05 -17.04 11.62
C GLY A 235 -7.48 -16.49 11.71
N GLY A 236 -8.47 -17.38 11.66
CA GLY A 236 -9.91 -17.06 11.69
C GLY A 236 -10.66 -17.53 10.45
N THR A 237 -11.97 -17.29 10.42
CA THR A 237 -12.88 -17.53 9.27
C THR A 237 -13.21 -16.24 8.56
#